data_AF-G4MQE8-F1
#
_entry.id   AF-G4MQE8-F1
#
_cell.length_a   1.000
_cell.length_b   1.000
_cell.length_c   1.000
_cell.angle_alpha   90.00
_cell.angle_beta   90.00
_cell.angle_gamma   90.00
#
_symmetry.space_group_name_H-M   'P 1'
#
loop_
_entity.id
_entity.type
_entity.pdbx_description
1 polymer ?
#
loop_
_entity_poly.entity_id
_entity_poly.type
_entity_poly.pdbx_seq_one_letter_code
_entity_poly.pdbx_strand_id
1 'polypeptide(L)'
;MASISYPIVTDLTVHFSSHSVSTCEPDSRTWHRIEKDLYLHTSDQRAWVYIALANEQELAAKDLLVMDIIVGDPPQNSKSSWERRPGGIWVRRGEFNGKIDDFVTEVDVLFGMDAVDPRPEWALIRSPIQLKCQADISVARLSILHGRAKLRPRATLRVRDDGKFRIVQISDTHMVTDVGLCKDAIDAHGNHLPWTEADPLTVKFIGEILDIEKPDLVVLTGDQLHHDICDSQSALFKVVAPIIERSIPFAAVFGNYDSEGTHALTLGSTSPTPLKSGPLEKCNDEIPLL
;
A
#
# COMPACT_ATOMS: atom_id res chain seq x y z
N MET A 1 -12.61 -23.92 19.18
CA MET A 1 -12.33 -22.49 18.99
C MET A 1 -11.03 -22.41 18.20
N ALA A 2 -11.06 -21.98 16.94
CA ALA A 2 -9.82 -21.67 16.24
C ALA A 2 -9.20 -20.47 16.96
N SER A 3 -8.00 -20.61 17.54
CA SER A 3 -7.30 -19.45 18.08
C SER A 3 -6.97 -18.57 16.87
N ILE A 4 -7.38 -17.31 16.91
CA ILE A 4 -6.97 -16.35 15.89
C ILE A 4 -5.48 -16.12 16.15
N SER A 5 -4.64 -16.61 15.25
CA SER A 5 -3.21 -16.39 15.33
C SER A 5 -2.90 -15.05 14.69
N TYR A 6 -2.22 -14.17 15.43
CA TYR A 6 -1.80 -12.87 14.94
C TYR A 6 -0.31 -12.94 14.59
N PRO A 7 0.05 -12.79 13.31
CA PRO A 7 1.45 -12.77 12.89
C PRO A 7 2.10 -11.45 13.33
N ILE A 8 3.37 -11.54 13.71
CA ILE A 8 4.24 -10.41 14.06
C ILE A 8 5.52 -10.51 13.24
N VAL A 9 6.04 -9.38 12.76
CA VAL A 9 7.26 -9.35 11.95
C VAL A 9 8.49 -9.50 12.85
N THR A 10 9.22 -10.58 12.65
CA THR A 10 10.46 -10.87 13.40
C THR A 10 11.71 -10.43 12.65
N ASP A 11 11.65 -10.41 11.32
CA ASP A 11 12.72 -9.92 10.47
C ASP A 11 12.21 -9.50 9.09
N LEU A 12 13.00 -8.69 8.39
CA LEU A 12 12.72 -8.22 7.04
C LEU A 12 14.01 -8.19 6.22
N THR A 13 13.92 -8.61 4.96
CA THR A 13 15.02 -8.50 4.00
C THR A 13 14.49 -8.29 2.58
N VAL A 14 15.37 -7.87 1.68
CA VAL A 14 15.09 -7.77 0.25
C VAL A 14 16.02 -8.70 -0.50
N HIS A 15 15.44 -9.49 -1.40
CA HIS A 15 16.19 -10.40 -2.26
C HIS A 15 16.16 -9.90 -3.70
N PHE A 16 17.33 -9.87 -4.33
CA PHE A 16 17.49 -9.50 -5.73
C PHE A 16 17.76 -10.77 -6.54
N SER A 17 16.99 -11.02 -7.61
CA SER A 17 17.32 -12.08 -8.54
C SER A 17 18.52 -11.65 -9.40
N SER A 18 19.56 -12.47 -9.42
CA SER A 18 20.69 -12.29 -10.33
C SER A 18 20.74 -13.44 -11.32
N HIS A 19 20.99 -13.13 -12.60
CA HIS A 19 21.09 -14.11 -13.68
C HIS A 19 22.29 -15.08 -13.54
N SER A 20 23.24 -14.85 -12.62
CA SER A 20 24.51 -15.57 -12.57
C SER A 20 24.79 -16.36 -11.30
N VAL A 21 23.95 -16.26 -10.27
CA VAL A 21 24.10 -17.04 -9.04
C VAL A 21 22.71 -17.34 -8.50
N SER A 22 22.42 -18.62 -8.23
CA SER A 22 21.27 -19.03 -7.43
C SER A 22 21.47 -18.50 -6.01
N THR A 23 21.13 -17.23 -5.80
CA THR A 23 20.96 -16.72 -4.45
C THR A 23 19.80 -17.50 -3.86
N CYS A 24 20.12 -18.31 -2.86
CA CYS A 24 19.21 -19.26 -2.23
C CYS A 24 18.03 -18.46 -1.70
N GLU A 25 16.83 -18.67 -2.26
CA GLU A 25 15.62 -18.07 -1.70
C GLU A 25 15.55 -18.41 -0.20
N PRO A 26 15.21 -17.44 0.66
CA PRO A 26 15.05 -17.70 2.08
C PRO A 26 14.06 -18.86 2.31
N ASP A 27 14.31 -19.68 3.33
CA ASP A 27 13.46 -20.84 3.64
C ASP A 27 11.98 -20.42 3.73
N SER A 28 11.17 -20.92 2.79
CA SER A 28 9.76 -20.54 2.60
C SER A 28 8.86 -20.95 3.76
N ARG A 29 9.37 -21.75 4.71
CA ARG A 29 8.65 -22.12 5.94
C ARG A 29 8.60 -20.99 6.96
N THR A 30 9.53 -20.04 6.89
CA THR A 30 9.66 -18.94 7.86
C THR A 30 9.50 -17.59 7.18
N TRP A 31 9.94 -17.49 5.92
CA TRP A 31 9.91 -16.26 5.14
C TRP A 31 8.75 -16.23 4.17
N HIS A 32 7.99 -15.15 4.22
CA HIS A 32 6.88 -14.86 3.34
C HIS A 32 7.28 -13.77 2.36
N ARG A 33 7.06 -14.01 1.07
CA ARG A 33 7.33 -13.04 0.01
C ARG A 33 6.14 -12.10 -0.12
N ILE A 34 6.38 -10.80 -0.15
CA ILE A 34 5.40 -9.83 -0.61
C ILE A 34 5.40 -9.91 -2.14
N GLU A 35 4.25 -10.26 -2.73
CA GLU A 35 4.08 -10.53 -4.17
C GLU A 35 4.07 -9.26 -5.03
N LYS A 36 5.03 -8.36 -4.77
CA LYS A 36 5.22 -7.09 -5.48
C LYS A 36 6.66 -6.98 -5.94
N ASP A 37 6.88 -7.05 -7.26
CA ASP A 37 8.21 -6.84 -7.84
C ASP A 37 8.61 -5.37 -7.65
N LEU A 38 9.71 -5.14 -6.94
CA LEU A 38 10.21 -3.80 -6.64
C LEU A 38 10.60 -3.00 -7.89
N TYR A 39 10.80 -3.67 -9.03
CA TYR A 39 11.06 -3.05 -10.32
C TYR A 39 9.82 -2.88 -11.21
N LEU A 40 8.62 -3.24 -10.74
CA LEU A 40 7.36 -3.15 -11.50
C LEU A 40 7.45 -3.75 -12.91
N HIS A 41 8.20 -4.85 -13.07
CA HIS A 41 8.39 -5.47 -14.37
C HIS A 41 9.15 -4.65 -15.44
N THR A 42 9.65 -3.46 -15.10
CA THR A 42 10.33 -2.54 -16.03
C THR A 42 11.81 -2.88 -16.26
N SER A 43 12.41 -3.70 -15.41
CA SER A 43 13.82 -4.11 -15.48
C SER A 43 13.96 -5.62 -15.71
N ASP A 44 15.09 -6.06 -16.27
CA ASP A 44 15.49 -7.47 -16.32
C ASP A 44 15.82 -8.03 -14.93
N GLN A 45 16.17 -7.17 -13.97
CA GLN A 45 16.32 -7.55 -12.57
C GLN A 45 14.96 -7.63 -11.89
N ARG A 46 14.78 -8.61 -11.00
CA ARG A 46 13.62 -8.70 -10.12
C ARG A 46 14.07 -8.55 -8.67
N ALA A 47 13.23 -7.97 -7.84
CA ALA A 47 13.47 -7.96 -6.41
C ALA A 47 12.17 -8.02 -5.64
N TRP A 48 12.19 -8.68 -4.49
CA TRP A 48 11.02 -8.81 -3.62
C TRP A 48 11.41 -8.59 -2.17
N VAL A 49 10.46 -8.08 -1.39
CA VAL A 49 10.55 -8.00 0.06
C VAL A 49 10.13 -9.34 0.65
N TYR A 50 10.91 -9.83 1.60
CA TYR A 50 10.63 -11.02 2.38
C TYR A 50 10.50 -10.62 3.85
N ILE A 51 9.44 -11.13 4.49
CA ILE A 51 9.16 -10.91 5.90
C ILE A 51 9.15 -12.25 6.64
N ALA A 52 9.82 -12.30 7.78
CA ALA A 52 9.71 -13.42 8.69
C ALA A 52 8.59 -13.13 9.68
N LEU A 53 7.68 -14.10 9.84
CA LEU A 53 6.50 -13.97 10.69
C LEU A 53 6.57 -14.98 11.83
N ALA A 54 6.17 -14.56 13.03
CA ALA A 54 5.92 -15.45 14.16
C ALA A 54 4.53 -15.21 14.73
N ASN A 55 3.94 -16.26 15.29
CA ASN A 55 2.65 -16.15 15.96
C ASN A 55 2.83 -15.55 17.36
N GLU A 56 1.99 -14.58 17.73
CA GLU A 56 2.04 -13.96 19.06
C GLU A 56 1.97 -14.97 20.21
N GLN A 57 1.22 -16.07 20.03
CA GLN A 57 1.05 -17.14 21.03
C GLN A 57 2.31 -17.98 21.24
N GLU A 58 3.24 -17.97 20.28
CA GLU A 58 4.49 -18.73 20.30
C GLU A 58 5.67 -17.88 20.79
N LEU A 59 5.48 -16.58 20.98
CA LEU A 59 6.53 -15.66 21.41
C LEU A 59 6.93 -15.88 22.87
N ALA A 60 8.23 -16.05 23.10
CA ALA A 60 8.84 -16.08 24.41
C ALA A 60 9.34 -14.68 24.82
N ALA A 61 9.46 -14.48 26.14
CA ALA A 61 10.15 -13.31 26.66
C ALA A 61 11.60 -13.32 26.17
N LYS A 62 12.05 -12.22 25.54
CA LYS A 62 13.35 -12.00 24.85
C LYS A 62 13.42 -12.38 23.37
N ASP A 63 12.32 -12.81 22.76
CA ASP A 63 12.31 -12.91 21.30
C ASP A 63 12.55 -11.53 20.68
N LEU A 64 13.43 -11.48 19.68
CA LEU A 64 13.78 -10.25 18.98
C LEU A 64 12.76 -10.00 17.88
N LEU A 65 12.02 -8.91 18.01
CA LEU A 65 11.00 -8.48 17.06
C LEU A 65 11.43 -7.19 16.37
N VAL A 66 10.88 -6.94 15.19
CA VAL A 66 11.10 -5.68 14.48
C VAL A 66 10.35 -4.56 15.20
N MET A 67 11.09 -3.62 15.78
CA MET A 67 10.52 -2.42 16.39
C MET A 67 10.26 -1.32 15.37
N ASP A 68 11.17 -1.13 14.42
CA ASP A 68 11.12 -0.02 13.49
C ASP A 68 11.94 -0.34 12.23
N ILE A 69 11.54 0.28 11.12
CA ILE A 69 12.15 0.11 9.79
C ILE A 69 12.34 1.49 9.19
N ILE A 70 13.53 1.75 8.66
CA ILE A 70 13.83 2.98 7.93
C ILE A 70 14.51 2.67 6.61
N VAL A 71 14.42 3.60 5.66
CA VAL A 71 15.14 3.55 4.39
C VAL A 71 15.98 4.81 4.25
N GLY A 72 17.27 4.64 3.98
CA GLY A 72 18.27 5.72 3.97
C GLY A 72 19.26 5.59 5.12
N ASP A 73 19.79 6.71 5.63
CA ASP A 73 20.77 6.69 6.71
C ASP A 73 20.12 6.74 8.10
N PRO A 74 20.48 5.82 9.03
CA PRO A 74 20.02 5.88 10.41
C PRO A 74 20.60 7.11 11.14
N PRO A 75 19.94 7.56 12.22
CA PRO A 75 20.50 8.60 13.08
C PRO A 75 21.89 8.18 13.58
N GLN A 76 22.89 9.07 13.43
CA GLN A 76 24.30 8.75 13.72
C GLN A 76 24.52 8.22 15.15
N ASN A 77 23.76 8.73 16.12
CA ASN A 77 23.88 8.38 17.53
C ASN A 77 23.35 6.98 17.87
N SER A 78 22.54 6.36 17.00
CA SER A 78 21.92 5.05 17.23
C SER A 78 22.36 3.97 16.25
N LYS A 79 23.32 4.24 15.37
CA LYS A 79 23.69 3.35 14.24
C LYS A 79 24.05 1.92 14.68
N SER A 80 24.52 1.71 15.90
CA SER A 80 24.83 0.38 16.46
C SER A 80 23.59 -0.48 16.77
N SER A 81 22.42 0.14 16.93
CA SER A 81 21.14 -0.56 17.20
C SER A 81 20.36 -0.89 15.94
N TRP A 82 20.88 -0.51 14.77
CA TRP A 82 20.26 -0.72 13.47
C TRP A 82 21.05 -1.75 12.67
N GLU A 83 20.33 -2.70 12.10
CA GLU A 83 20.91 -3.71 11.24
C GLU A 83 20.65 -3.38 9.78
N ARG A 84 21.71 -3.34 8.97
CA ARG A 84 21.60 -3.04 7.55
C ARG A 84 21.01 -4.22 6.79
N ARG A 85 20.11 -3.92 5.85
CA ARG A 85 19.54 -4.85 4.87
C ARG A 85 19.80 -4.34 3.44
N PRO A 86 19.68 -5.18 2.42
CA PRO A 86 19.74 -4.74 1.02
C PRO A 86 18.68 -3.67 0.71
N GLY A 87 18.92 -2.83 -0.31
CA GLY A 87 17.98 -1.77 -0.70
C GLY A 87 18.02 -0.51 0.19
N GLY A 88 19.09 -0.29 0.96
CA GLY A 88 19.21 0.87 1.85
C GLY A 88 18.29 0.82 3.07
N ILE A 89 17.73 -0.36 3.36
CA ILE A 89 16.83 -0.59 4.48
C ILE A 89 17.65 -0.84 5.75
N TRP A 90 17.18 -0.31 6.87
CA TRP A 90 17.68 -0.61 8.20
C TRP A 90 16.55 -1.07 9.09
N VAL A 91 16.80 -2.13 9.84
CA VAL A 91 15.84 -2.76 10.74
C VAL A 91 16.36 -2.62 12.16
N ARG A 92 15.54 -2.11 13.06
CA ARG A 92 15.83 -2.09 14.49
C ARG A 92 15.05 -3.20 15.17
N ARG A 93 15.76 -4.10 15.84
CA ARG A 93 15.15 -5.19 16.59
C ARG A 93 15.25 -4.96 18.10
N GLY A 94 14.24 -5.41 18.83
CA GLY A 94 14.18 -5.29 20.28
C GLY A 94 13.52 -6.51 20.91
N GLU A 95 13.82 -6.74 22.19
CA GLU A 95 13.22 -7.83 22.96
C GLU A 95 11.73 -7.56 23.20
N PHE A 96 10.90 -8.59 22.99
CA PHE A 96 9.47 -8.51 23.25
C PHE A 96 9.19 -8.16 24.72
N ASN A 97 8.49 -7.04 24.93
CA ASN A 97 8.17 -6.47 26.25
C ASN A 97 6.72 -6.76 26.70
N GLY A 98 5.97 -7.57 25.93
CA GLY A 98 4.55 -7.85 26.18
C GLY A 98 3.55 -6.85 25.58
N LYS A 99 4.02 -5.78 24.92
CA LYS A 99 3.17 -4.79 24.23
C LYS A 99 3.41 -4.86 22.72
N ILE A 100 2.45 -5.40 22.00
CA ILE A 100 2.53 -5.52 20.53
C ILE A 100 2.56 -4.16 19.82
N ASP A 101 1.98 -3.12 20.42
CA ASP A 101 1.89 -1.77 19.86
C ASP A 101 3.26 -1.10 19.63
N ASP A 102 4.31 -1.59 20.29
CA ASP A 102 5.68 -1.10 20.15
C ASP A 102 6.43 -1.74 18.96
N PHE A 103 5.81 -2.69 18.24
CA PHE A 103 6.44 -3.49 17.19
C PHE A 103 5.69 -3.44 15.87
N VAL A 104 6.44 -3.70 14.79
CA VAL A 104 5.90 -3.82 13.43
C VAL A 104 5.21 -5.18 13.29
N THR A 105 3.96 -5.17 12.86
CA THR A 105 3.13 -6.36 12.71
C THR A 105 2.83 -6.70 11.25
N GLU A 106 2.78 -5.69 10.39
CA GLU A 106 2.58 -5.86 8.95
C GLU A 106 3.48 -4.91 8.16
N VAL A 107 3.91 -5.37 6.99
CA VAL A 107 4.69 -4.60 6.02
C VAL A 107 4.10 -4.85 4.64
N ASP A 108 4.02 -3.78 3.86
CA ASP A 108 3.53 -3.77 2.50
C ASP A 108 4.44 -2.88 1.63
N VAL A 109 4.29 -2.97 0.32
CA VAL A 109 5.03 -2.15 -0.65
C VAL A 109 4.03 -1.33 -1.46
N LEU A 110 4.24 -0.02 -1.55
CA LEU A 110 3.48 0.88 -2.39
C LEU A 110 4.41 1.58 -3.38
N PHE A 111 3.87 2.01 -4.51
CA PHE A 111 4.63 2.49 -5.65
C PHE A 111 4.24 3.89 -6.11
N GLY A 112 5.19 4.57 -6.74
CA GLY A 112 5.01 5.86 -7.40
C GLY A 112 5.29 7.04 -6.50
N MET A 113 5.89 8.12 -7.02
CA MET A 113 6.36 9.26 -6.22
C MET A 113 5.29 9.89 -5.31
N ASP A 114 4.04 9.83 -5.74
CA ASP A 114 2.81 10.31 -5.13
C ASP A 114 2.08 9.25 -4.28
N ALA A 115 2.70 8.10 -4.01
CA ALA A 115 2.16 7.04 -3.16
C ALA A 115 1.66 7.58 -1.82
N VAL A 116 0.52 7.08 -1.39
CA VAL A 116 -0.10 7.34 -0.09
C VAL A 116 -0.62 6.04 0.49
N ASP A 117 -0.62 5.91 1.82
CA ASP A 117 -1.29 4.81 2.51
C ASP A 117 -2.42 5.38 3.39
N PRO A 118 -3.68 5.25 2.97
CA PRO A 118 -4.80 5.80 3.72
C PRO A 118 -5.34 4.83 4.77
N ARG A 119 -4.77 3.61 4.87
CA ARG A 119 -5.21 2.63 5.88
C ARG A 119 -4.94 3.18 7.29
N PRO A 120 -5.87 3.02 8.25
CA PRO A 120 -5.67 3.51 9.60
C PRO A 120 -4.42 2.90 10.27
N GLU A 121 -3.63 3.73 10.95
CA GLU A 121 -2.40 3.37 11.66
C GLU A 121 -1.23 2.86 10.79
N TRP A 122 -1.40 2.78 9.47
CA TRP A 122 -0.29 2.49 8.56
C TRP A 122 0.58 3.74 8.35
N ALA A 123 1.88 3.53 8.26
CA ALA A 123 2.87 4.57 8.03
C ALA A 123 3.67 4.27 6.77
N LEU A 124 3.51 5.12 5.75
CA LEU A 124 4.33 5.07 4.54
C LEU A 124 5.71 5.68 4.80
N ILE A 125 6.76 4.90 4.59
CA ILE A 125 8.14 5.38 4.62
C ILE A 125 8.39 6.18 3.35
N ARG A 126 8.57 7.50 3.49
CA ARG A 126 8.72 8.43 2.35
C ARG A 126 9.96 8.17 1.50
N SER A 127 11.04 7.72 2.13
CA SER A 127 12.29 7.38 1.43
C SER A 127 12.09 6.11 0.60
N PRO A 128 12.37 6.13 -0.71
CA PRO A 128 12.23 4.95 -1.55
C PRO A 128 13.34 3.93 -1.29
N ILE A 129 13.02 2.66 -1.52
CA ILE A 129 14.00 1.57 -1.48
C ILE A 129 15.09 1.86 -2.52
N GLN A 130 16.36 1.80 -2.11
CA GLN A 130 17.49 2.14 -2.96
C GLN A 130 17.78 1.00 -3.96
N LEU A 131 17.12 1.05 -5.12
CA LEU A 131 17.35 0.13 -6.23
C LEU A 131 18.38 0.70 -7.23
N LYS A 132 19.09 -0.16 -7.95
CA LYS A 132 20.24 0.24 -8.78
C LYS A 132 19.86 0.90 -10.12
N CYS A 133 18.65 0.69 -10.61
CA CYS A 133 18.23 1.03 -11.99
C CYS A 133 16.78 1.52 -12.07
N GLN A 134 16.32 2.30 -11.09
CA GLN A 134 14.94 2.78 -11.05
C GLN A 134 14.85 4.14 -11.76
N ALA A 135 13.84 4.32 -12.62
CA ALA A 135 13.46 5.65 -13.08
C ALA A 135 12.92 6.47 -11.89
N ASP A 136 13.14 7.78 -11.87
CA ASP A 136 12.79 8.65 -10.72
C ASP A 136 11.31 8.56 -10.31
N ILE A 137 10.43 8.16 -11.23
CA ILE A 137 8.97 8.22 -11.07
C ILE A 137 8.41 6.93 -10.44
N SER A 138 8.89 5.77 -10.91
CA SER A 138 8.36 4.45 -10.54
C SER A 138 9.05 3.89 -9.31
N VAL A 139 8.98 4.60 -8.19
CA VAL A 139 9.72 4.28 -6.95
C VAL A 139 8.95 3.34 -6.02
N ALA A 140 9.64 2.35 -5.46
CA ALA A 140 9.07 1.43 -4.47
C ALA A 140 9.30 1.95 -3.04
N ARG A 141 8.26 1.95 -2.21
CA ARG A 141 8.28 2.40 -0.82
C ARG A 141 7.68 1.35 0.10
N LEU A 142 8.22 1.28 1.31
CA LEU A 142 7.67 0.42 2.36
C LEU A 142 6.54 1.14 3.08
N SER A 143 5.43 0.45 3.32
CA SER A 143 4.40 0.85 4.26
C SER A 143 4.37 -0.13 5.43
N ILE A 144 4.26 0.37 6.65
CA ILE A 144 4.37 -0.44 7.86
C ILE A 144 3.22 -0.17 8.83
N LEU A 145 2.75 -1.22 9.48
CA LEU A 145 1.78 -1.12 10.58
C LEU A 145 2.47 -1.43 11.90
N HIS A 146 2.29 -0.55 12.88
CA HIS A 146 2.69 -0.82 14.27
C HIS A 146 1.48 -1.30 15.06
N GLY A 147 1.68 -2.35 15.87
CA GLY A 147 0.62 -2.90 16.69
C GLY A 147 -0.54 -3.43 15.87
N ARG A 148 -1.76 -3.02 16.21
CA ARG A 148 -2.97 -3.53 15.56
C ARG A 148 -3.79 -2.40 14.96
N ALA A 149 -4.26 -2.64 13.74
CA ALA A 149 -5.25 -1.78 13.11
C ALA A 149 -6.50 -1.71 14.00
N LYS A 150 -6.80 -0.52 14.51
CA LYS A 150 -7.98 -0.30 15.34
C LYS A 150 -9.21 -0.29 14.46
N LEU A 151 -10.20 -1.12 14.78
CA LEU A 151 -11.49 -1.11 14.09
C LEU A 151 -12.14 0.28 14.25
N ARG A 152 -12.37 0.96 13.13
CA ARG A 152 -13.16 2.20 13.14
C ARG A 152 -14.63 1.82 13.29
N PRO A 153 -15.38 2.49 14.19
CA PRO A 153 -16.81 2.24 14.29
C PRO A 153 -17.47 2.58 12.96
N ARG A 154 -18.31 1.65 12.46
CA ARG A 154 -18.99 1.83 11.18
C ARG A 154 -19.88 3.05 11.27
N ALA A 155 -19.60 4.05 10.44
CA ALA A 155 -20.38 5.27 10.40
C ALA A 155 -21.84 4.95 10.08
N THR A 156 -22.77 5.48 10.87
CA THR A 156 -24.19 5.30 10.60
C THR A 156 -24.66 6.39 9.65
N LEU A 157 -25.07 6.00 8.45
CA LEU A 157 -25.65 6.93 7.48
C LEU A 157 -27.01 7.40 7.99
N ARG A 158 -27.16 8.71 8.18
CA ARG A 158 -28.41 9.34 8.65
C ARG A 158 -28.62 10.65 7.93
N VAL A 159 -29.88 10.95 7.65
CA VAL A 159 -30.29 12.30 7.25
C VAL A 159 -29.94 13.25 8.39
N ARG A 160 -29.34 14.40 8.05
CA ARG A 160 -28.95 15.42 9.02
C ARG A 160 -30.16 16.12 9.62
N ASP A 161 -29.93 16.91 10.67
CA ASP A 161 -30.99 17.67 11.35
C ASP A 161 -31.70 18.68 10.44
N ASP A 162 -31.05 19.11 9.35
CA ASP A 162 -31.62 19.98 8.32
C ASP A 162 -32.52 19.25 7.30
N GLY A 163 -32.73 17.94 7.48
CA GLY A 163 -33.52 17.09 6.60
C GLY A 163 -32.82 16.73 5.28
N LYS A 164 -31.52 17.03 5.13
CA LYS A 164 -30.76 16.73 3.92
C LYS A 164 -29.81 15.55 4.11
N PHE A 165 -29.52 14.88 3.00
CA PHE A 165 -28.48 13.87 2.87
C PHE A 165 -27.77 14.10 1.54
N ARG A 166 -26.46 14.31 1.58
CA ARG A 166 -25.68 14.68 0.41
C ARG A 166 -24.79 13.51 -0.01
N ILE A 167 -24.87 13.16 -1.29
CA ILE A 167 -24.05 12.13 -1.91
C ILE A 167 -23.18 12.81 -2.96
N VAL A 168 -21.87 12.54 -2.91
CA VAL A 168 -20.94 12.86 -4.00
C VAL A 168 -20.63 11.58 -4.74
N GLN A 169 -20.79 11.61 -6.06
CA GLN A 169 -20.45 10.50 -6.95
C GLN A 169 -19.13 10.82 -7.66
N ILE A 170 -18.20 9.87 -7.64
CA ILE A 170 -16.90 9.95 -8.33
C ILE A 170 -16.78 8.74 -9.25
N SER A 171 -16.34 8.96 -10.48
CA SER A 171 -16.28 7.96 -11.54
C SER A 171 -15.07 8.25 -12.43
N ASP A 172 -14.57 7.23 -13.14
CA ASP A 172 -13.64 7.41 -14.27
C ASP A 172 -12.38 8.22 -13.90
N THR A 173 -11.83 8.01 -12.70
CA THR A 173 -10.60 8.73 -12.29
C THR A 173 -9.39 8.23 -13.05
N HIS A 174 -9.43 6.98 -13.54
CA HIS A 174 -8.37 6.35 -14.33
C HIS A 174 -6.96 6.61 -13.77
N MET A 175 -6.79 6.41 -12.46
CA MET A 175 -5.52 6.59 -11.79
C MET A 175 -4.52 5.54 -12.24
N VAL A 176 -3.25 5.94 -12.29
CA VAL A 176 -2.15 5.04 -12.60
C VAL A 176 -1.29 4.78 -11.35
N THR A 177 -0.36 3.82 -11.44
CA THR A 177 0.54 3.52 -10.31
C THR A 177 1.42 4.72 -9.93
N ASP A 178 1.91 5.46 -10.93
CA ASP A 178 2.74 6.66 -10.77
C ASP A 178 1.90 7.96 -10.88
N VAL A 179 2.53 9.10 -11.10
CA VAL A 179 1.87 10.42 -11.15
C VAL A 179 0.93 10.66 -12.35
N GLY A 180 0.96 9.79 -13.37
CA GLY A 180 0.22 9.94 -14.62
C GLY A 180 0.63 11.17 -15.45
N LEU A 181 1.15 10.99 -16.66
CA LEU A 181 1.54 12.14 -17.51
C LEU A 181 0.44 12.48 -18.50
N CYS A 182 -0.26 13.59 -18.27
CA CYS A 182 -1.18 14.16 -19.25
C CYS A 182 -0.40 14.97 -20.30
N LYS A 183 -0.51 14.59 -21.57
CA LYS A 183 0.26 15.16 -22.69
C LYS A 183 -0.58 15.91 -23.71
N ASP A 184 -1.89 15.81 -23.60
CA ASP A 184 -2.89 16.22 -24.58
C ASP A 184 -4.00 17.10 -23.98
N ALA A 185 -3.85 17.54 -22.73
CA ALA A 185 -4.76 18.51 -22.13
C ALA A 185 -4.88 19.77 -22.99
N ILE A 186 -6.11 20.29 -23.08
CA ILE A 186 -6.43 21.52 -23.82
C ILE A 186 -7.19 22.48 -22.90
N ASP A 187 -6.96 23.78 -23.10
CA ASP A 187 -7.70 24.82 -22.39
C ASP A 187 -9.10 25.08 -23.01
N ALA A 188 -9.87 25.97 -22.38
CA ALA A 188 -11.20 26.35 -22.86
C ALA A 188 -11.20 27.06 -24.24
N HIS A 189 -10.03 27.44 -24.74
CA HIS A 189 -9.83 28.07 -26.04
C HIS A 189 -9.27 27.10 -27.09
N GLY A 190 -9.08 25.83 -26.73
CA GLY A 190 -8.54 24.80 -27.61
C GLY A 190 -7.03 24.82 -27.76
N ASN A 191 -6.29 25.54 -26.91
CA ASN A 191 -4.84 25.51 -26.91
C ASN A 191 -4.33 24.34 -26.08
N HIS A 192 -3.27 23.67 -26.55
CA HIS A 192 -2.59 22.64 -25.77
C HIS A 192 -1.98 23.22 -24.50
N LEU A 193 -2.25 22.56 -23.38
CA LEU A 193 -1.61 22.82 -22.11
C LEU A 193 -0.25 22.09 -22.05
N PRO A 194 0.70 22.59 -21.24
CA PRO A 194 1.95 21.89 -21.00
C PRO A 194 1.70 20.52 -20.37
N TRP A 195 2.69 19.63 -20.48
CA TRP A 195 2.62 18.33 -19.81
C TRP A 195 2.49 18.52 -18.31
N THR A 196 1.60 17.74 -17.70
CA THR A 196 1.30 17.83 -16.27
C THR A 196 1.13 16.44 -15.66
N GLU A 197 1.34 16.37 -14.36
CA GLU A 197 1.04 15.20 -13.53
C GLU A 197 -0.47 15.16 -13.26
N ALA A 198 -1.16 14.19 -13.87
CA ALA A 198 -2.61 14.09 -13.87
C ALA A 198 -3.15 13.66 -12.50
N ASP A 199 -2.56 12.62 -11.91
CA ASP A 199 -3.07 12.00 -10.69
C ASP A 199 -3.07 12.97 -9.50
N PRO A 200 -1.99 13.74 -9.22
CA PRO A 200 -2.02 14.76 -8.17
C PRO A 200 -3.09 15.85 -8.40
N LEU A 201 -3.36 16.22 -9.65
CA LEU A 201 -4.42 17.19 -9.99
C LEU A 201 -5.82 16.60 -9.72
N THR A 202 -6.04 15.33 -10.07
CA THR A 202 -7.29 14.61 -9.79
C THR A 202 -7.52 14.47 -8.28
N VAL A 203 -6.51 14.08 -7.51
CA VAL A 203 -6.60 13.98 -6.03
C VAL A 203 -6.91 15.34 -5.41
N LYS A 204 -6.23 16.39 -5.88
CA LYS A 204 -6.50 17.76 -5.42
C LYS A 204 -7.93 18.17 -5.72
N PHE A 205 -8.41 17.93 -6.94
CA PHE A 205 -9.78 18.26 -7.35
C PHE A 205 -10.82 17.51 -6.50
N ILE A 206 -10.63 16.21 -6.27
CA ILE A 206 -11.49 15.42 -5.37
C ILE A 206 -11.48 16.04 -3.97
N GLY A 207 -10.32 16.35 -3.40
CA GLY A 207 -10.20 16.98 -2.09
C GLY A 207 -10.97 18.30 -1.99
N GLU A 208 -10.82 19.18 -2.97
CA GLU A 208 -11.52 20.47 -3.03
C GLU A 208 -13.05 20.28 -3.09
N ILE A 209 -13.54 19.35 -3.92
CA ILE A 209 -14.97 19.03 -3.99
C ILE A 209 -15.48 18.50 -2.64
N LEU A 210 -14.76 17.60 -1.99
CA LEU A 210 -15.15 17.07 -0.68
C LEU A 210 -15.19 18.16 0.41
N ASP A 211 -14.30 19.15 0.35
CA ASP A 211 -14.26 20.27 1.30
C ASP A 211 -15.39 21.28 1.09
N ILE A 212 -15.76 21.52 -0.17
CA ILE A 212 -16.87 22.41 -0.54
C ILE A 212 -18.21 21.73 -0.23
N GLU A 213 -18.39 20.51 -0.73
CA GLU A 213 -19.66 19.80 -0.67
C GLU A 213 -19.90 19.18 0.69
N LYS A 214 -18.89 18.72 1.43
CA LYS A 214 -19.05 18.05 2.73
C LYS A 214 -20.15 16.97 2.68
N PRO A 215 -19.99 15.94 1.83
CA PRO A 215 -21.00 14.91 1.65
C PRO A 215 -21.14 14.01 2.88
N ASP A 216 -22.33 13.40 3.02
CA ASP A 216 -22.62 12.39 4.02
C ASP A 216 -22.22 10.97 3.54
N LEU A 217 -22.07 10.79 2.23
CA LEU A 217 -21.64 9.56 1.56
C LEU A 217 -20.91 9.88 0.26
N VAL A 218 -19.83 9.15 -0.04
CA VAL A 218 -19.21 9.11 -1.36
C VAL A 218 -19.52 7.78 -2.05
N VAL A 219 -19.83 7.82 -3.34
CA VAL A 219 -20.04 6.61 -4.15
C VAL A 219 -19.05 6.63 -5.31
N LEU A 220 -18.15 5.64 -5.35
CA LEU A 220 -17.24 5.39 -6.47
C LEU A 220 -17.96 4.49 -7.48
N THR A 221 -18.20 4.98 -8.69
CA THR A 221 -19.05 4.29 -9.69
C THR A 221 -18.31 3.49 -10.75
N GLY A 222 -17.03 3.22 -10.55
CA GLY A 222 -16.20 2.39 -11.41
C GLY A 222 -15.19 3.17 -12.23
N ASP A 223 -14.28 2.43 -12.86
CA ASP A 223 -13.15 2.92 -13.66
C ASP A 223 -12.28 3.90 -12.89
N GLN A 224 -12.02 3.57 -11.62
CA GLN A 224 -11.10 4.35 -10.81
C GLN A 224 -9.65 4.14 -11.26
N LEU A 225 -9.37 2.99 -11.87
CA LEU A 225 -8.08 2.57 -12.38
C LEU A 225 -7.97 2.72 -13.90
N HIS A 226 -6.76 3.00 -14.37
CA HIS A 226 -6.43 2.91 -15.78
C HIS A 226 -6.06 1.46 -16.16
N HIS A 227 -6.13 1.10 -17.45
CA HIS A 227 -5.74 -0.24 -17.92
C HIS A 227 -4.24 -0.52 -17.82
N ASP A 228 -3.43 0.50 -18.09
CA ASP A 228 -1.97 0.42 -18.08
C ASP A 228 -1.41 0.78 -16.68
N ILE A 229 -1.59 -0.13 -15.73
CA ILE A 229 -1.05 0.00 -14.37
C ILE A 229 -0.26 -1.23 -13.97
N CYS A 230 0.73 -1.05 -13.09
CA CYS A 230 1.58 -2.15 -12.60
C CYS A 230 1.24 -2.56 -11.16
N ASP A 231 0.56 -1.70 -10.42
CA ASP A 231 0.08 -1.94 -9.06
C ASP A 231 -1.20 -1.13 -8.83
N SER A 232 -2.31 -1.85 -8.63
CA SER A 232 -3.65 -1.29 -8.50
C SER A 232 -3.92 -0.71 -7.12
N GLN A 233 -3.26 -1.24 -6.10
CA GLN A 233 -3.43 -0.77 -4.73
C GLN A 233 -2.89 0.65 -4.56
N SER A 234 -1.68 0.91 -5.05
CA SER A 234 -1.04 2.23 -5.01
C SER A 234 -1.86 3.27 -5.75
N ALA A 235 -2.41 2.91 -6.91
CA ALA A 235 -3.29 3.77 -7.70
C ALA A 235 -4.62 4.06 -6.96
N LEU A 236 -5.31 3.02 -6.47
CA LEU A 236 -6.60 3.16 -5.80
C LEU A 236 -6.49 3.93 -4.48
N PHE A 237 -5.40 3.73 -3.73
CA PHE A 237 -5.15 4.42 -2.47
C PHE A 237 -5.13 5.94 -2.63
N LYS A 238 -4.69 6.46 -3.78
CA LYS A 238 -4.75 7.90 -4.09
C LYS A 238 -6.19 8.41 -4.17
N VAL A 239 -7.11 7.63 -4.74
CA VAL A 239 -8.54 8.00 -4.85
C VAL A 239 -9.22 8.03 -3.48
N VAL A 240 -8.98 6.99 -2.67
CA VAL A 240 -9.68 6.84 -1.39
C VAL A 240 -9.05 7.64 -0.26
N ALA A 241 -7.78 8.05 -0.37
CA ALA A 241 -7.10 8.86 0.63
C ALA A 241 -7.85 10.13 1.06
N PRO A 242 -8.27 11.04 0.15
CA PRO A 242 -9.00 12.24 0.55
C PRO A 242 -10.36 11.94 1.21
N ILE A 243 -10.98 10.81 0.89
CA ILE A 243 -12.25 10.35 1.47
C ILE A 243 -12.02 9.85 2.90
N ILE A 244 -11.01 8.98 3.09
CA ILE A 244 -10.69 8.34 4.38
C ILE A 244 -10.15 9.37 5.39
N GLU A 245 -9.32 10.32 4.93
CA GLU A 245 -8.81 11.42 5.75
C GLU A 245 -9.95 12.24 6.38
N ARG A 246 -11.02 12.48 5.61
CA ARG A 246 -12.21 13.20 6.06
C ARG A 246 -13.19 12.34 6.85
N SER A 247 -12.89 11.06 7.05
CA SER A 247 -13.78 10.08 7.69
C SER A 247 -15.15 10.00 7.03
N ILE A 248 -15.21 10.22 5.72
CA ILE A 248 -16.45 10.16 4.95
C ILE A 248 -16.73 8.68 4.62
N PRO A 249 -17.92 8.15 4.93
CA PRO A 249 -18.29 6.81 4.52
C PRO A 249 -18.34 6.72 3.00
N PHE A 250 -17.91 5.61 2.42
CA PHE A 250 -17.98 5.40 0.98
C PHE A 250 -18.41 3.99 0.60
N ALA A 251 -18.92 3.87 -0.61
CA ALA A 251 -19.18 2.61 -1.28
C ALA A 251 -18.53 2.65 -2.67
N ALA A 252 -18.12 1.49 -3.17
CA ALA A 252 -17.50 1.37 -4.48
C ALA A 252 -18.15 0.23 -5.28
N VAL A 253 -18.27 0.45 -6.58
CA VAL A 253 -18.48 -0.60 -7.59
C VAL A 253 -17.31 -0.57 -8.56
N PHE A 254 -17.00 -1.72 -9.15
CA PHE A 254 -15.90 -1.84 -10.11
C PHE A 254 -16.42 -1.65 -11.53
N GLY A 255 -15.70 -0.85 -12.29
CA GLY A 255 -15.82 -0.79 -13.74
C GLY A 255 -15.00 -1.88 -14.42
N ASN A 256 -14.99 -1.89 -15.75
CA ASN A 256 -14.22 -2.87 -16.52
C ASN A 256 -12.72 -2.66 -16.32
N TYR A 257 -12.24 -1.43 -16.23
CA TYR A 257 -10.81 -1.18 -16.02
C TYR A 257 -10.34 -1.52 -14.59
N ASP A 258 -11.27 -1.61 -13.64
CA ASP A 258 -10.94 -2.04 -12.27
C ASP A 258 -10.89 -3.57 -12.14
N SER A 259 -11.62 -4.30 -12.98
CA SER A 259 -11.89 -5.75 -12.79
C SER A 259 -11.36 -6.65 -13.90
N GLU A 260 -10.89 -6.08 -15.01
CA GLU A 260 -10.28 -6.80 -16.11
C GLU A 260 -8.78 -6.49 -16.22
N GLY A 261 -7.98 -7.45 -16.68
CA GLY A 261 -6.54 -7.29 -16.88
C GLY A 261 -5.66 -8.01 -15.86
N THR A 262 -4.35 -7.92 -16.07
CA THR A 262 -3.34 -8.65 -15.27
C THR A 262 -3.26 -8.16 -13.82
N HIS A 263 -3.59 -6.89 -13.60
CA HIS A 263 -3.58 -6.25 -12.28
C HIS A 263 -5.00 -5.96 -11.77
N ALA A 264 -6.00 -6.68 -12.27
CA ALA A 264 -7.39 -6.48 -11.88
C ALA A 264 -7.62 -6.65 -10.38
N LEU A 265 -8.52 -5.84 -9.83
CA LEU A 265 -9.00 -5.98 -8.46
C LEU A 265 -9.85 -7.25 -8.36
N THR A 266 -9.52 -8.10 -7.39
CA THR A 266 -10.34 -9.29 -7.10
C THR A 266 -11.35 -8.95 -5.99
N LEU A 267 -12.64 -9.21 -6.23
CA LEU A 267 -13.65 -9.16 -5.16
C LEU A 267 -13.45 -10.38 -4.23
N GLY A 268 -12.91 -10.16 -3.02
CA GLY A 268 -12.63 -11.20 -2.03
C GLY A 268 -12.75 -10.68 -0.59
N SER A 269 -13.36 -11.48 0.28
CA SER A 269 -14.05 -11.13 1.54
C SER A 269 -13.20 -10.60 2.70
N THR A 270 -13.82 -9.77 3.53
CA THR A 270 -13.38 -9.44 4.90
C THR A 270 -12.81 -10.64 5.68
N SER A 271 -11.54 -10.48 6.11
CA SER A 271 -10.82 -11.17 7.21
C SER A 271 -10.15 -12.53 6.96
N PRO A 272 -9.27 -12.91 7.91
CA PRO A 272 -7.81 -12.76 7.91
C PRO A 272 -7.14 -13.89 7.11
N THR A 273 -5.89 -13.68 6.68
CA THR A 273 -5.04 -14.67 6.01
C THR A 273 -5.20 -16.08 6.61
N PRO A 274 -5.31 -17.10 5.74
CA PRO A 274 -4.25 -18.10 5.78
C PRO A 274 -3.79 -18.48 4.37
N LEU A 275 -2.47 -18.65 4.27
CA LEU A 275 -1.77 -19.24 3.14
C LEU A 275 -2.53 -20.45 2.55
N LYS A 276 -2.65 -20.49 1.22
CA LYS A 276 -2.71 -21.74 0.47
C LYS A 276 -1.73 -21.72 -0.70
N SER A 277 -0.78 -22.64 -0.60
CA SER A 277 0.17 -23.07 -1.62
C SER A 277 -0.50 -23.81 -2.78
N GLY A 278 -0.12 -23.50 -4.02
CA GLY A 278 -0.40 -24.33 -5.19
C GLY A 278 -0.28 -23.57 -6.52
N PRO A 279 0.31 -24.15 -7.58
CA PRO A 279 0.84 -23.39 -8.70
C PRO A 279 -0.25 -23.09 -9.74
N LEU A 280 -0.38 -21.82 -10.12
CA LEU A 280 -0.67 -21.31 -11.46
C LEU A 280 -1.12 -19.84 -11.34
N GLU A 281 -0.34 -18.98 -11.98
CA GLU A 281 -0.69 -17.66 -12.53
C GLU A 281 -2.01 -17.05 -12.06
N LYS A 282 -1.90 -16.08 -11.15
CA LYS A 282 -2.77 -14.91 -11.00
C LYS A 282 -2.16 -14.00 -9.92
N CYS A 283 -1.63 -12.85 -10.33
CA CYS A 283 -1.33 -11.75 -9.41
C CYS A 283 -2.66 -11.19 -8.93
N ASN A 284 -3.25 -11.79 -7.90
CA ASN A 284 -4.42 -11.27 -7.25
C ASN A 284 -3.96 -10.41 -6.07
N ASP A 285 -3.86 -9.10 -6.28
CA ASP A 285 -3.81 -8.15 -5.18
C ASP A 285 -5.21 -8.07 -4.57
N GLU A 286 -5.40 -8.73 -3.43
CA GLU A 286 -6.61 -8.56 -2.61
C GLU A 286 -6.54 -7.20 -1.93
N ILE A 287 -7.36 -6.25 -2.40
CA ILE A 287 -7.54 -4.97 -1.70
C ILE A 287 -8.65 -5.16 -0.66
N PRO A 288 -8.36 -5.18 0.65
CA PRO A 288 -9.39 -5.03 1.66
C PRO A 288 -9.93 -3.60 1.54
N LEU A 289 -11.08 -3.44 0.89
CA LEU A 289 -11.91 -2.25 1.06
C LEU A 289 -12.36 -2.24 2.54
N LEU A 290 -11.93 -1.21 3.26
CA LEU A 290 -12.15 -1.01 4.71
C LEU A 290 -13.63 -1.16 5.13
#